data_AF-A0A5D0UB69-F1
#
_entry.id   AF-A0A5D0UB69-F1
#
_cell.length_a   1.000
_cell.length_b   1.000
_cell.length_c   1.000
_cell.angle_alpha   90.00
_cell.angle_beta   90.00
_cell.angle_gamma   90.00
#
_symmetry.space_group_name_H-M   'P 1'
#
loop_
_entity.id
_entity.type
_entity.pdbx_description
1 polymer ?
#
loop_
_entity_poly.entity_id
_entity_poly.type
_entity_poly.pdbx_seq_one_letter_code
_entity_poly.pdbx_strand_id
1 'polypeptide(L)'
;MVRSLMVVDQSLTGGSACCLPAEKTSKTAGSALLAISRCRQGRRQRTSTGRRELSIPVLNVPLCYARVELQTSTGLVRLHPEWSAVMLSGQQAAVLAVLITARGTPLSREAIWAAMSRGYRPPAAAQIGVVIANIRKKIGAARILTGADGWWVRDPTAPEPVGTDVLSFGGLRLDVEHRYVLDGPARPIRLGPQEFAVLRTLVEAQGVPCSRSWIWSSLPPYERPATIAAVRMVVHRLRERLGRSRIITGGGGWRLAGPAKPRPHAAEWAGVRLVRTTSETWLAGRNAPVKLSPQQAEALQVLIDAQGEPRSGAQIRDGMSARARPKNAMAVGSVISRLRSKIGRDWVATGRAGWWLTDPTAAPHATQLLVPGGGWLDPDRRQGEVGERRGPIDGVNRACEAD
;
A
#
# COMPACT_ATOMS: atom_id res chain seq x y z
N MET A 1 -35.82 16.53 23.12
CA MET A 1 -36.07 15.14 23.58
C MET A 1 -34.76 14.60 24.13
N VAL A 2 -34.68 14.54 25.45
CA VAL A 2 -33.51 14.12 26.24
C VAL A 2 -33.63 12.62 26.49
N ARG A 3 -32.56 11.85 26.31
CA ARG A 3 -32.47 10.49 26.88
C ARG A 3 -31.08 10.26 27.46
N SER A 4 -31.05 10.32 28.80
CA SER A 4 -30.05 9.77 29.70
C SER A 4 -30.01 8.24 29.64
N LEU A 5 -28.84 7.65 29.87
CA LEU A 5 -28.61 6.32 30.48
C LEU A 5 -27.11 6.27 30.82
N MET A 6 -26.75 6.52 32.08
CA MET A 6 -26.56 5.56 33.17
C MET A 6 -25.13 5.01 33.25
N VAL A 7 -24.49 5.47 34.32
CA VAL A 7 -23.25 5.06 34.94
C VAL A 7 -23.43 3.68 35.57
N VAL A 8 -22.45 2.79 35.42
CA VAL A 8 -22.20 1.72 36.40
C VAL A 8 -20.71 1.76 36.73
N ASP A 9 -20.48 2.09 37.99
CA ASP A 9 -19.23 2.04 38.74
C ASP A 9 -19.10 0.63 39.33
N GLN A 10 -17.92 0.01 39.24
CA GLN A 10 -17.52 -1.08 40.13
C GLN A 10 -16.04 -0.93 40.44
N SER A 11 -15.78 -0.65 41.72
CA SER A 11 -14.47 -0.59 42.33
C SER A 11 -14.38 -1.59 43.48
N LEU A 12 -13.17 -2.17 43.60
CA LEU A 12 -12.51 -2.69 44.81
C LEU A 12 -12.92 -4.05 45.41
N THR A 13 -11.93 -4.95 45.50
CA THR A 13 -11.32 -5.50 46.75
C THR A 13 -10.22 -6.48 46.34
N GLY A 14 -8.95 -6.32 46.78
CA GLY A 14 -8.39 -6.89 48.02
C GLY A 14 -8.03 -8.38 47.80
N GLY A 15 -6.86 -8.95 48.05
CA GLY A 15 -5.63 -8.61 48.77
C GLY A 15 -4.92 -9.94 49.11
N SER A 16 -3.72 -9.83 49.65
CA SER A 16 -3.01 -10.84 50.47
C SER A 16 -2.07 -11.86 49.81
N ALA A 17 -0.86 -11.87 50.37
CA ALA A 17 0.26 -12.78 50.18
C ALA A 17 0.10 -14.05 51.06
N CYS A 18 0.88 -15.10 50.74
CA CYS A 18 1.86 -15.75 51.64
C CYS A 18 2.24 -17.18 51.22
N CYS A 19 3.56 -17.44 51.33
CA CYS A 19 4.24 -18.65 51.82
C CYS A 19 4.28 -19.98 51.03
N LEU A 20 5.53 -20.39 50.77
CA LEU A 20 6.04 -21.76 50.57
C LEU A 20 5.75 -22.65 51.82
N PRO A 21 5.93 -23.99 51.76
CA PRO A 21 7.25 -24.57 52.02
C PRO A 21 7.60 -25.84 51.19
N ALA A 22 8.83 -26.29 51.40
CA ALA A 22 9.54 -27.40 50.77
C ALA A 22 9.48 -28.72 51.57
N GLU A 23 9.69 -29.86 50.89
CA GLU A 23 10.13 -31.17 51.44
C GLU A 23 11.14 -31.77 50.43
N LYS A 24 12.43 -32.00 50.72
CA LYS A 24 13.12 -32.96 51.62
C LYS A 24 12.94 -34.45 51.26
N THR A 25 14.02 -35.07 50.77
CA THR A 25 14.73 -36.28 51.31
C THR A 25 14.40 -37.56 50.53
N SER A 26 15.24 -38.58 50.31
CA SER A 26 16.59 -38.95 50.74
C SER A 26 17.15 -40.11 49.87
N LYS A 27 18.49 -40.22 49.82
CA LYS A 27 19.38 -41.41 49.85
C LYS A 27 18.82 -42.81 49.48
N THR A 28 19.61 -43.62 48.76
CA THR A 28 20.35 -44.79 49.28
C THR A 28 21.30 -45.37 48.21
N ALA A 29 22.45 -45.88 48.68
CA ALA A 29 23.61 -46.39 47.95
C ALA A 29 23.49 -47.86 47.53
N GLY A 30 24.41 -48.30 46.65
CA GLY A 30 24.67 -49.72 46.38
C GLY A 30 25.70 -49.94 45.27
N SER A 31 26.96 -50.17 45.66
CA SER A 31 28.05 -50.65 44.80
C SER A 31 27.87 -52.12 44.40
N ALA A 32 28.27 -52.49 43.18
CA ALA A 32 29.01 -53.72 42.90
C ALA A 32 29.66 -53.67 41.50
N LEU A 33 30.92 -54.10 41.44
CA LEU A 33 31.79 -54.22 40.27
C LEU A 33 31.39 -55.37 39.35
N LEU A 34 31.57 -55.22 38.03
CA LEU A 34 32.53 -55.98 37.18
C LEU A 34 32.14 -55.99 35.68
N ALA A 35 33.19 -56.08 34.86
CA ALA A 35 33.27 -56.67 33.52
C ALA A 35 32.81 -55.87 32.27
N ILE A 36 33.83 -55.26 31.66
CA ILE A 36 34.15 -55.17 30.23
C ILE A 36 33.26 -56.01 29.30
N SER A 37 32.69 -55.38 28.26
CA SER A 37 32.79 -55.81 26.85
C SER A 37 32.11 -54.83 25.89
N ARG A 38 32.71 -54.75 24.70
CA ARG A 38 32.47 -53.77 23.63
C ARG A 38 31.20 -54.07 22.81
N CYS A 39 30.84 -53.04 22.06
CA CYS A 39 30.26 -53.04 20.71
C CYS A 39 28.74 -52.98 20.52
N ARG A 40 28.38 -51.83 19.92
CA ARG A 40 27.50 -51.62 18.75
C ARG A 40 25.98 -51.69 18.93
N GLN A 41 25.41 -50.57 18.45
CA GLN A 41 24.15 -50.39 17.73
C GLN A 41 22.83 -50.52 18.51
N GLY A 42 22.13 -49.39 18.60
CA GLY A 42 20.71 -49.37 18.95
C GLY A 42 20.17 -47.97 19.18
N ARG A 43 19.49 -47.42 18.17
CA ARG A 43 18.60 -46.26 18.29
C ARG A 43 17.66 -46.40 19.50
N ARG A 44 17.41 -45.31 20.23
CA ARG A 44 16.04 -44.87 20.54
C ARG A 44 16.00 -43.38 20.90
N GLN A 45 15.06 -42.71 20.26
CA GLN A 45 14.66 -41.33 20.50
C GLN A 45 14.12 -41.17 21.92
N ARG A 46 14.50 -40.07 22.57
CA ARG A 46 13.71 -39.45 23.64
C ARG A 46 13.26 -38.09 23.13
N THR A 47 11.95 -37.95 22.99
CA THR A 47 11.25 -36.69 22.80
C THR A 47 11.18 -35.95 24.12
N SER A 48 11.70 -34.72 24.17
CA SER A 48 11.21 -33.72 25.12
C SER A 48 11.52 -32.30 24.61
N THR A 49 10.46 -31.55 24.33
CA THR A 49 10.35 -30.09 24.41
C THR A 49 11.32 -29.24 23.58
N GLY A 50 10.96 -29.05 22.31
CA GLY A 50 10.64 -27.73 21.77
C GLY A 50 11.61 -26.57 22.01
N ARG A 51 12.89 -26.73 21.69
CA ARG A 51 13.80 -25.60 21.46
C ARG A 51 14.48 -25.84 20.11
N ARG A 52 14.24 -24.97 19.12
CA ARG A 52 15.02 -24.98 17.87
C ARG A 52 16.46 -24.61 18.22
N GLU A 53 17.29 -25.60 18.48
CA GLU A 53 18.74 -25.42 18.55
C GLU A 53 19.24 -25.12 17.13
N LEU A 54 19.51 -23.83 16.88
CA LEU A 54 20.32 -23.38 15.75
C LEU A 54 21.78 -23.61 16.10
N SER A 55 22.21 -24.87 16.19
CA SER A 55 23.63 -25.20 16.22
C SER A 55 24.18 -25.00 14.81
N ILE A 56 24.91 -23.91 14.54
CA ILE A 56 25.53 -23.68 13.23
C ILE A 56 26.68 -24.70 13.08
N PRO A 57 26.57 -25.71 12.21
CA PRO A 57 27.70 -26.60 11.94
C PRO A 57 28.80 -25.75 11.32
N VAL A 58 30.07 -26.10 11.54
CA VAL A 58 31.17 -25.58 10.72
C VAL A 58 30.96 -26.17 9.32
N LEU A 59 30.12 -25.52 8.52
CA LEU A 59 29.77 -25.96 7.19
C LEU A 59 30.93 -25.60 6.27
N ASN A 60 31.45 -26.58 5.54
CA ASN A 60 32.38 -26.36 4.42
C ASN A 60 31.69 -25.69 3.21
N VAL A 61 30.39 -25.40 3.32
CA VAL A 61 29.57 -24.77 2.30
C VAL A 61 29.44 -23.29 2.63
N PRO A 62 29.69 -22.37 1.68
CA PRO A 62 29.54 -20.95 1.91
C PRO A 62 28.08 -20.61 2.24
N LEU A 63 27.89 -19.73 3.22
CA LEU A 63 26.58 -19.22 3.60
C LEU A 63 26.19 -18.07 2.67
N CYS A 64 25.09 -18.23 1.95
CA CYS A 64 24.60 -17.23 0.99
C CYS A 64 23.26 -16.66 1.44
N TYR A 65 23.18 -15.33 1.54
CA TYR A 65 21.92 -14.62 1.70
C TYR A 65 22.07 -13.18 1.20
N ALA A 66 21.02 -12.64 0.57
CA ALA A 66 20.97 -11.21 0.25
C ALA A 66 22.18 -10.66 -0.55
N ARG A 67 22.68 -11.45 -1.51
CA ARG A 67 23.90 -11.12 -2.29
C ARG A 67 25.17 -10.98 -1.43
N VAL A 68 25.19 -11.59 -0.26
CA VAL A 68 26.36 -11.76 0.60
C VAL A 68 26.66 -13.25 0.69
N GLU A 69 27.87 -13.62 0.29
CA GLU A 69 28.40 -14.98 0.42
C GLU A 69 29.50 -14.97 1.47
N LEU A 70 29.37 -15.78 2.52
CA LEU A 70 30.34 -15.90 3.61
C LEU A 70 30.92 -17.31 3.65
N GLN A 71 32.22 -17.42 3.51
CA GLN A 71 32.95 -18.65 3.77
C GLN A 71 33.39 -18.68 5.24
N THR A 72 32.69 -19.46 6.07
CA THR A 72 32.87 -19.45 7.53
C THR A 72 34.22 -20.00 8.00
N SER A 73 34.87 -20.85 7.21
CA SER A 73 36.20 -21.40 7.52
C SER A 73 37.32 -20.39 7.33
N THR A 74 37.21 -19.49 6.34
CA THR A 74 38.25 -18.50 6.01
C THR A 74 37.90 -17.10 6.51
N GLY A 75 36.62 -16.81 6.79
CA GLY A 75 36.14 -15.46 7.07
C GLY A 75 36.04 -14.57 5.83
N LEU A 76 36.22 -15.14 4.63
CA LEU A 76 36.09 -14.40 3.38
C LEU A 76 34.62 -14.12 3.07
N VAL A 77 34.31 -12.85 2.80
CA VAL A 77 32.98 -12.41 2.35
C VAL A 77 33.07 -11.91 0.92
N ARG A 78 32.21 -12.41 0.04
CA ARG A 78 32.02 -11.91 -1.32
C ARG A 78 30.70 -11.15 -1.41
N LEU A 79 30.74 -9.95 -1.98
CA LEU A 79 29.59 -9.05 -2.08
C LEU A 79 29.17 -8.95 -3.55
N HIS A 80 27.93 -9.32 -3.83
CA HIS A 80 27.33 -9.17 -5.15
C HIS A 80 26.40 -7.92 -5.18
N PRO A 81 26.27 -7.25 -6.34
CA PRO A 81 26.92 -7.51 -7.63
C PRO A 81 28.29 -6.81 -7.78
N GLU A 82 28.84 -6.24 -6.70
CA GLU A 82 30.07 -5.42 -6.75
C GLU A 82 31.34 -6.26 -6.96
N TRP A 83 31.23 -7.59 -6.87
CA TRP A 83 32.33 -8.57 -6.93
C TRP A 83 33.48 -8.25 -5.98
N SER A 84 33.21 -7.47 -4.92
CA SER A 84 34.20 -7.12 -3.91
C SER A 84 34.32 -8.22 -2.87
N ALA A 85 35.55 -8.45 -2.40
CA ALA A 85 35.87 -9.45 -1.40
C ALA A 85 36.46 -8.77 -0.16
N VAL A 86 35.98 -9.15 1.02
CA VAL A 86 36.41 -8.56 2.29
C VAL A 86 36.71 -9.66 3.30
N MET A 87 37.83 -9.51 4.00
CA MET A 87 38.22 -10.46 5.06
C MET A 87 37.63 -10.03 6.40
N LEU A 88 36.90 -10.94 7.04
CA LEU A 88 36.38 -10.78 8.40
C LEU A 88 37.23 -11.54 9.41
N SER A 89 37.34 -11.01 10.63
CA SER A 89 37.92 -11.80 11.73
C SER A 89 36.99 -12.96 12.09
N GLY A 90 37.50 -13.98 12.79
CA GLY A 90 36.68 -15.13 13.19
C GLY A 90 35.41 -14.75 13.97
N GLN A 91 35.48 -13.75 14.85
CA GLN A 91 34.30 -13.24 15.56
C GLN A 91 33.32 -12.49 14.65
N GLN A 92 33.84 -11.72 13.69
CA GLN A 92 33.01 -11.00 12.71
C GLN A 92 32.30 -12.00 11.78
N ALA A 93 33.01 -13.03 11.32
CA ALA A 93 32.44 -14.11 10.51
C ALA A 93 31.36 -14.88 11.28
N ALA A 94 31.60 -15.22 12.55
CA ALA A 94 30.62 -15.91 13.39
C ALA A 94 29.34 -15.08 13.59
N VAL A 95 29.47 -13.79 13.91
CA VAL A 95 28.31 -12.88 14.01
C VAL A 95 27.56 -12.79 12.68
N LEU A 96 28.28 -12.59 11.57
CA LEU A 96 27.65 -12.47 10.27
C LEU A 96 26.97 -13.78 9.83
N ALA A 97 27.54 -14.94 10.16
CA ALA A 97 26.94 -16.24 9.90
C ALA A 97 25.57 -16.36 10.58
N VAL A 98 25.47 -16.00 11.87
CA VAL A 98 24.19 -15.98 12.60
C VAL A 98 23.16 -15.09 11.89
N LEU A 99 23.57 -13.88 11.48
CA LEU A 99 22.67 -12.94 10.79
C LEU A 99 22.24 -13.43 9.40
N ILE A 100 23.12 -14.10 8.66
CA ILE A 100 22.82 -14.70 7.35
C ILE A 100 21.84 -15.88 7.53
N THR A 101 22.06 -16.74 8.52
CA THR A 101 21.17 -17.87 8.83
C THR A 101 19.77 -17.39 9.25
N ALA A 102 19.68 -16.24 9.91
CA ALA A 102 18.40 -15.64 10.32
C ALA A 102 17.57 -15.05 9.16
N ARG A 103 18.13 -14.98 7.94
CA ARG A 103 17.45 -14.58 6.71
C ARG A 103 16.55 -13.34 6.85
N GLY A 104 17.14 -12.24 7.28
CA GLY A 104 16.45 -10.94 7.37
C GLY A 104 15.61 -10.73 8.64
N THR A 105 15.49 -11.74 9.50
CA THR A 105 14.83 -11.58 10.81
C THR A 105 15.68 -10.72 11.74
N PRO A 106 15.14 -9.66 12.38
CA PRO A 106 15.87 -8.88 13.37
C PRO A 106 16.23 -9.74 14.58
N LEU A 107 17.51 -9.72 14.96
CA LEU A 107 18.01 -10.42 16.13
C LEU A 107 18.55 -9.44 17.17
N SER A 108 18.06 -9.57 18.41
CA SER A 108 18.61 -8.87 19.56
C SER A 108 20.04 -9.32 19.86
N ARG A 109 20.76 -8.54 20.67
CA ARG A 109 22.12 -8.86 21.10
C ARG A 109 22.18 -10.25 21.75
N GLU A 110 21.23 -10.53 22.61
CA GLU A 110 21.11 -11.74 23.41
C GLU A 110 20.76 -12.93 22.52
N ALA A 111 19.89 -12.74 21.52
CA ALA A 111 19.55 -13.75 20.53
C ALA A 111 20.76 -14.09 19.63
N ILE A 112 21.52 -13.08 19.19
CA ILE A 112 22.75 -13.30 18.41
C ILE A 112 23.75 -14.09 19.24
N TRP A 113 23.99 -13.70 20.50
CA TRP A 113 24.90 -14.41 21.40
C TRP A 113 24.48 -15.86 21.62
N ALA A 114 23.19 -16.10 21.88
CA ALA A 114 22.65 -17.43 22.13
C ALA A 114 22.70 -18.36 20.90
N ALA A 115 22.63 -17.80 19.69
CA ALA A 115 22.68 -18.53 18.43
C ALA A 115 24.12 -18.84 17.95
N MET A 116 25.16 -18.31 18.62
CA MET A 116 26.53 -18.61 18.24
C MET A 116 26.95 -20.03 18.61
N SER A 117 27.64 -20.70 17.69
CA SER A 117 28.25 -22.00 17.96
C SER A 117 29.40 -21.87 18.96
N ARG A 118 29.39 -22.74 19.99
CA ARG A 118 30.41 -22.80 21.05
C ARG A 118 31.81 -23.20 20.57
N GLY A 119 31.94 -23.63 19.31
CA GLY A 119 33.23 -23.97 18.68
C GLY A 119 34.09 -22.76 18.30
N TYR A 120 33.54 -21.55 18.31
CA TYR A 120 34.29 -20.29 18.16
C TYR A 120 34.44 -19.62 19.52
N ARG A 121 35.50 -18.84 19.75
CA ARG A 121 35.62 -17.96 20.93
C ARG A 121 34.66 -16.77 20.76
N PRO A 122 33.42 -16.85 21.26
CA PRO A 122 32.41 -15.87 20.89
C PRO A 122 32.75 -14.54 21.59
N PRO A 123 32.45 -13.39 20.96
CA PRO A 123 32.51 -12.12 21.66
C PRO A 123 31.55 -12.15 22.85
N ALA A 124 31.88 -11.41 23.91
CA ALA A 124 30.93 -11.20 25.01
C ALA A 124 29.65 -10.54 24.47
N ALA A 125 28.50 -10.79 25.08
CA ALA A 125 27.23 -10.20 24.63
C ALA A 125 27.33 -8.67 24.47
N ALA A 126 27.99 -7.98 25.41
CA ALA A 126 28.24 -6.55 25.36
C ALA A 126 29.05 -6.09 24.13
N GLN A 127 29.93 -6.95 23.59
CA GLN A 127 30.80 -6.64 22.45
C GLN A 127 30.10 -6.81 21.10
N ILE A 128 28.95 -7.47 21.02
CA ILE A 128 28.25 -7.77 19.77
C ILE A 128 27.95 -6.50 18.97
N GLY A 129 27.51 -5.42 19.64
CA GLY A 129 27.24 -4.15 18.96
C GLY A 129 28.49 -3.56 18.27
N VAL A 130 29.66 -3.67 18.92
CA VAL A 130 30.94 -3.21 18.37
C VAL A 130 31.36 -4.09 17.19
N VAL A 131 31.21 -5.42 17.31
CA VAL A 131 31.51 -6.34 16.21
C VAL A 131 30.64 -6.05 15.00
N ILE A 132 29.33 -5.83 15.19
CA ILE A 132 28.41 -5.47 14.10
C ILE A 132 28.78 -4.12 13.47
N ALA A 133 29.16 -3.12 14.28
CA ALA A 133 29.63 -1.83 13.75
C ALA A 133 30.87 -2.00 12.86
N ASN A 134 31.81 -2.86 13.26
CA ASN A 134 33.00 -3.17 12.46
C ASN A 134 32.67 -3.94 11.18
N ILE A 135 31.72 -4.89 11.23
CA ILE A 135 31.22 -5.57 10.02
C ILE A 135 30.60 -4.54 9.07
N ARG A 136 29.74 -3.65 9.58
CA ARG A 136 29.11 -2.57 8.78
C ARG A 136 30.11 -1.65 8.12
N LYS A 137 31.22 -1.33 8.80
CA LYS A 137 32.32 -0.55 8.22
C LYS A 137 33.00 -1.28 7.05
N LYS A 138 33.11 -2.61 7.14
CA LYS A 138 33.79 -3.47 6.16
C LYS A 138 32.94 -3.81 4.94
N ILE A 139 31.68 -4.20 5.13
CA ILE A 139 30.81 -4.68 4.04
C ILE A 139 29.75 -3.66 3.60
N GLY A 140 29.70 -2.50 4.27
CA GLY A 140 28.75 -1.43 3.99
C GLY A 140 27.57 -1.39 4.96
N ALA A 141 27.33 -0.21 5.51
CA ALA A 141 26.30 0.02 6.52
C ALA A 141 24.86 -0.19 6.02
N ALA A 142 24.67 -0.24 4.69
CA ALA A 142 23.39 -0.48 4.04
C ALA A 142 23.00 -1.97 4.00
N ARG A 143 23.97 -2.88 4.21
CA ARG A 143 23.76 -4.33 4.13
C ARG A 143 23.32 -4.95 5.45
N ILE A 144 23.68 -4.33 6.58
CA ILE A 144 23.19 -4.71 7.90
C ILE A 144 22.39 -3.55 8.48
N LEU A 145 21.11 -3.80 8.70
CA LEU A 145 20.17 -2.83 9.23
C LEU A 145 20.15 -2.87 10.76
N THR A 146 19.64 -1.81 11.36
CA THR A 146 19.59 -1.63 12.81
C THR A 146 18.19 -1.16 13.22
N GLY A 147 17.58 -1.93 14.11
CA GLY A 147 16.22 -1.84 14.60
C GLY A 147 16.17 -1.57 16.10
N ALA A 148 14.96 -1.42 16.63
CA ALA A 148 14.74 -1.47 18.08
C ALA A 148 14.90 -2.93 18.55
N ASP A 149 14.53 -3.85 17.66
CA ASP A 149 14.54 -5.29 17.88
C ASP A 149 15.89 -5.95 17.51
N GLY A 150 16.90 -5.14 17.15
CA GLY A 150 18.28 -5.58 16.95
C GLY A 150 18.79 -5.41 15.51
N TRP A 151 19.46 -6.43 14.96
CA TRP A 151 20.16 -6.34 13.66
C TRP A 151 19.80 -7.48 12.72
N TRP A 152 19.80 -7.20 11.41
CA TRP A 152 19.54 -8.19 10.36
C TRP A 152 20.27 -7.83 9.06
N VAL A 153 20.52 -8.85 8.22
CA VAL A 153 21.03 -8.65 6.86
C VAL A 153 19.87 -8.26 5.95
N ARG A 154 20.03 -7.19 5.18
CA ARG A 154 19.03 -6.69 4.24
C ARG A 154 19.04 -7.52 2.97
N ASP A 155 17.92 -8.15 2.62
CA ASP A 155 17.74 -8.80 1.32
C ASP A 155 17.28 -7.79 0.25
N PRO A 156 18.09 -7.51 -0.78
CA PRO A 156 17.70 -6.60 -1.86
C PRO A 156 16.71 -7.24 -2.85
N THR A 157 16.51 -8.55 -2.78
CA THR A 157 15.68 -9.35 -3.70
C THR A 157 14.43 -9.93 -3.06
N ALA A 158 14.37 -10.01 -1.72
CA ALA A 158 13.13 -10.37 -1.05
C ALA A 158 12.08 -9.28 -1.31
N PRO A 159 10.86 -9.62 -1.77
CA PRO A 159 9.72 -8.77 -1.48
C PRO A 159 9.65 -8.69 0.05
N GLU A 160 10.02 -7.54 0.62
CA GLU A 160 9.98 -7.30 2.07
C GLU A 160 8.62 -7.78 2.61
N PRO A 161 8.58 -8.48 3.76
CA PRO A 161 7.33 -8.98 4.30
C PRO A 161 6.40 -7.81 4.53
N VAL A 162 5.42 -7.67 3.65
CA VAL A 162 4.25 -6.84 3.86
C VAL A 162 3.57 -7.48 5.06
N GLY A 163 3.79 -6.94 6.26
CA GLY A 163 3.06 -7.36 7.44
C GLY A 163 1.56 -7.40 7.13
N THR A 164 0.82 -8.28 7.79
CA THR A 164 -0.63 -8.42 7.58
C THR A 164 -1.41 -7.12 7.85
N ASP A 165 -0.78 -6.15 8.51
CA ASP A 165 -1.34 -4.82 8.81
C ASP A 165 -0.51 -3.70 8.15
N VAL A 166 -0.70 -3.53 6.85
CA VAL A 166 -0.08 -2.45 6.06
C VAL A 166 -1.14 -1.44 5.66
N LEU A 167 -1.01 -0.23 6.21
CA LEU A 167 -1.83 0.90 5.82
C LEU A 167 -1.22 1.56 4.59
N SER A 168 -2.01 1.88 3.58
CA SER A 168 -1.51 2.53 2.38
C SER A 168 -2.36 3.70 1.92
N PHE A 169 -1.70 4.79 1.54
CA PHE A 169 -2.33 5.98 0.99
C PHE A 169 -1.27 6.80 0.26
N GLY A 170 -1.57 7.38 -0.91
CA GLY A 170 -0.57 8.26 -1.54
C GLY A 170 0.60 7.58 -2.26
N GLY A 171 0.58 6.25 -2.39
CA GLY A 171 1.79 5.50 -2.70
C GLY A 171 2.75 5.36 -1.52
N LEU A 172 2.39 5.92 -0.35
CA LEU A 172 3.01 5.61 0.92
C LEU A 172 2.42 4.31 1.45
N ARG A 173 3.28 3.39 1.88
CA ARG A 173 2.88 2.20 2.63
C ARG A 173 3.50 2.29 4.01
N LEU A 174 2.67 2.21 5.04
CA LEU A 174 3.07 2.16 6.43
C LEU A 174 3.00 0.72 6.90
N ASP A 175 4.12 0.23 7.40
CA ASP A 175 4.19 -1.01 8.15
C ASP A 175 3.94 -0.69 9.63
N VAL A 176 2.78 -1.13 10.13
CA VAL A 176 2.34 -0.85 11.51
C VAL A 176 3.18 -1.62 12.53
N GLU A 177 3.58 -2.84 12.19
CA GLU A 177 4.36 -3.72 13.05
C GLU A 177 5.77 -3.17 13.25
N HIS A 178 6.42 -2.75 12.16
CA HIS A 178 7.83 -2.40 12.17
C HIS A 178 8.10 -0.89 12.22
N ARG A 179 7.06 -0.06 12.14
CA ARG A 179 7.12 1.42 12.11
C ARG A 179 7.97 1.97 10.96
N TYR A 180 7.85 1.33 9.79
CA TYR A 180 8.49 1.75 8.55
C TYR A 180 7.52 2.44 7.61
N VAL A 181 8.06 3.36 6.82
CA VAL A 181 7.35 3.98 5.69
C VAL A 181 8.10 3.65 4.40
N LEU A 182 7.37 3.13 3.43
CA LEU A 182 7.82 2.95 2.06
C LEU A 182 7.17 4.04 1.21
N ASP A 183 7.98 4.77 0.44
CA ASP A 183 7.50 5.74 -0.54
C ASP A 183 7.89 5.27 -1.95
N GLY A 184 7.02 4.48 -2.59
CA GLY A 184 7.29 3.88 -3.90
C GLY A 184 8.53 2.96 -3.91
N PRO A 185 9.41 3.03 -4.93
CA PRO A 185 10.65 2.22 -5.00
C PRO A 185 11.77 2.75 -4.09
N ALA A 186 11.50 3.81 -3.31
CA ALA A 186 12.50 4.42 -2.46
C ALA A 186 12.85 3.55 -1.24
N ARG A 187 14.02 3.83 -0.65
CA ARG A 187 14.52 3.17 0.56
C ARG A 187 13.52 3.35 1.72
N PRO A 188 13.22 2.30 2.51
CA PRO A 188 12.36 2.41 3.68
C PRO A 188 12.88 3.46 4.67
N ILE A 189 11.97 4.30 5.14
CA ILE A 189 12.24 5.39 6.08
C ILE A 189 11.71 4.96 7.45
N ARG A 190 12.62 4.83 8.42
CA ARG A 190 12.25 4.47 9.79
C ARG A 190 11.82 5.68 10.60
N LEU A 191 10.56 5.77 10.98
CA LEU A 191 10.07 6.93 11.74
C LEU A 191 10.27 6.75 13.24
N GLY A 192 10.43 7.88 13.95
CA GLY A 192 10.33 7.87 15.41
C GLY A 192 8.89 7.55 15.87
N PRO A 193 8.65 7.18 17.14
CA PRO A 193 7.31 6.80 17.62
C PRO A 193 6.25 7.90 17.38
N GLN A 194 6.56 9.15 17.74
CA GLN A 194 5.64 10.27 17.53
C GLN A 194 5.41 10.60 16.05
N GLU A 195 6.48 10.52 15.24
CA GLU A 195 6.40 10.73 13.79
C GLU A 195 5.50 9.68 13.14
N PHE A 196 5.69 8.41 13.53
CA PHE A 196 4.91 7.30 13.04
C PHE A 196 3.43 7.45 13.43
N ALA A 197 3.14 7.76 14.69
CA ALA A 197 1.77 7.92 15.18
C ALA A 197 1.02 9.07 14.48
N VAL A 198 1.69 10.22 14.29
CA VAL A 198 1.14 11.35 13.52
C VAL A 198 0.90 10.95 12.07
N LEU A 199 1.85 10.26 11.44
CA LEU A 199 1.68 9.84 10.05
C LEU A 199 0.55 8.82 9.90
N ARG A 200 0.45 7.83 10.80
CA ARG A 200 -0.64 6.85 10.85
C ARG A 200 -2.00 7.54 10.91
N THR A 201 -2.14 8.49 11.82
CA THR A 201 -3.36 9.31 11.97
C THR A 201 -3.73 10.02 10.65
N LEU A 202 -2.75 10.54 9.92
CA LEU A 202 -2.97 11.18 8.62
C LEU A 202 -3.29 10.19 7.49
N VAL A 203 -2.75 8.96 7.53
CA VAL A 203 -3.05 7.88 6.58
C VAL A 203 -4.49 7.39 6.77
N GLU A 204 -4.89 7.16 8.02
CA GLU A 204 -6.25 6.75 8.39
C GLU A 204 -7.29 7.82 8.01
N ALA A 205 -6.92 9.10 8.05
CA ALA A 205 -7.76 10.20 7.59
C ALA A 205 -7.89 10.31 6.05
N GLN A 206 -7.19 9.46 5.27
CA GLN A 206 -7.32 9.33 3.81
C GLN A 206 -7.37 10.66 3.03
N GLY A 207 -6.52 11.62 3.41
CA GLY A 207 -6.40 12.91 2.72
C GLY A 207 -7.39 13.98 3.16
N VAL A 208 -8.24 13.70 4.16
CA VAL A 208 -9.04 14.71 4.85
C VAL A 208 -8.11 15.63 5.67
N PRO A 209 -8.24 16.96 5.56
CA PRO A 209 -7.49 17.89 6.41
C PRO A 209 -7.77 17.67 7.90
N CYS A 210 -6.72 17.37 8.64
CA CYS A 210 -6.75 17.15 10.07
C CYS A 210 -6.19 18.36 10.81
N SER A 211 -6.98 18.95 11.71
CA SER A 211 -6.54 20.07 12.53
C SER A 211 -5.49 19.63 13.56
N ARG A 212 -4.73 20.59 14.10
CA ARG A 212 -3.69 20.28 15.09
C ARG A 212 -4.23 19.66 16.38
N SER A 213 -5.36 20.19 16.88
CA SER A 213 -6.03 19.66 18.06
C SER A 213 -6.56 18.26 17.82
N TRP A 214 -7.17 18.02 16.64
CA TRP A 214 -7.69 16.71 16.28
C TRP A 214 -6.59 15.65 16.19
N ILE A 215 -5.48 15.96 15.50
CA ILE A 215 -4.33 15.05 15.45
C ILE A 215 -3.86 14.73 16.86
N TRP A 216 -3.65 15.75 17.71
CA TRP A 216 -3.18 15.55 19.07
C TRP A 216 -4.12 14.67 19.91
N SER A 217 -5.44 14.87 19.81
CA SER A 217 -6.43 14.08 20.55
C SER A 217 -6.53 12.64 20.06
N SER A 218 -6.34 12.40 18.76
CA SER A 218 -6.40 11.07 18.15
C SER A 218 -5.17 10.21 18.44
N LEU A 219 -4.06 10.81 18.91
CA LEU A 219 -2.84 10.06 19.22
C LEU A 219 -2.99 9.26 20.53
N PRO A 220 -2.43 8.04 20.59
CA PRO A 220 -2.32 7.27 21.82
C PRO A 220 -1.57 8.05 22.90
N PRO A 221 -1.94 7.96 24.19
CA PRO A 221 -1.34 8.76 25.27
C PRO A 221 0.19 8.65 25.35
N TYR A 222 0.75 7.46 25.08
CA TYR A 222 2.19 7.19 25.17
C TYR A 222 2.99 7.71 23.96
N GLU A 223 2.33 8.01 22.84
CA GLU A 223 2.94 8.56 21.62
C GLU A 223 2.55 10.03 21.39
N ARG A 224 1.70 10.58 22.26
CA ARG A 224 1.20 11.95 22.17
C ARG A 224 2.30 12.94 22.53
N PRO A 225 2.57 13.96 21.70
CA PRO A 225 3.46 15.05 22.08
C PRO A 225 2.95 15.77 23.34
N ALA A 226 3.86 16.32 24.15
CA ALA A 226 3.49 16.98 25.42
C ALA A 226 2.49 18.14 25.25
N THR A 227 2.50 18.81 24.10
CA THR A 227 1.59 19.92 23.80
C THR A 227 0.99 19.80 22.41
N ILE A 228 -0.19 20.41 22.21
CA ILE A 228 -0.82 20.52 20.88
C ILE A 228 0.13 21.24 19.91
N ALA A 229 0.86 22.26 20.37
CA ALA A 229 1.83 23.00 19.55
C ALA A 229 2.96 22.11 19.01
N ALA A 230 3.41 21.12 19.78
CA ALA A 230 4.50 20.23 19.39
C ALA A 230 4.16 19.35 18.16
N VAL A 231 2.88 19.13 17.86
CA VAL A 231 2.45 18.44 16.62
C VAL A 231 3.02 19.13 15.38
N ARG A 232 3.10 20.47 15.38
CA ARG A 232 3.66 21.23 14.25
C ARG A 232 5.13 20.88 14.00
N MET A 233 5.92 20.65 15.06
CA MET A 233 7.32 20.25 14.94
C MET A 233 7.45 18.83 14.41
N VAL A 234 6.60 17.91 14.86
CA VAL A 234 6.57 16.52 14.36
C VAL A 234 6.23 16.50 12.86
N VAL A 235 5.20 17.24 12.44
CA VAL A 235 4.84 17.38 11.02
C VAL A 235 5.96 18.03 10.20
N HIS A 236 6.69 18.99 10.78
CA HIS A 236 7.84 19.59 10.11
C HIS A 236 8.95 18.57 9.83
N ARG A 237 9.33 17.77 10.84
CA ARG A 237 10.31 16.68 10.67
C ARG A 237 9.83 15.63 9.65
N LEU A 238 8.55 15.25 9.71
CA LEU A 238 7.96 14.35 8.71
C LEU A 238 8.11 14.88 7.29
N ARG A 239 7.93 16.19 7.06
CA ARG A 239 8.14 16.81 5.75
C ARG A 239 9.59 16.81 5.28
N GLU A 240 10.54 16.94 6.19
CA GLU A 240 11.96 16.84 5.84
C GLU A 240 12.32 15.41 5.41
N ARG A 241 11.70 14.41 6.04
CA ARG A 241 12.00 13.00 5.79
C ARG A 241 11.26 12.42 4.58
N LEU A 242 9.98 12.75 4.41
CA LEU A 242 9.11 12.25 3.34
C LEU A 242 9.05 13.17 2.12
N GLY A 243 9.52 14.41 2.27
CA GLY A 243 9.37 15.46 1.27
C GLY A 243 8.15 16.35 1.53
N ARG A 244 8.31 17.64 1.26
CA ARG A 244 7.27 18.67 1.48
C ARG A 244 6.00 18.44 0.67
N SER A 245 6.11 17.75 -0.46
CA SER A 245 4.99 17.43 -1.35
C SER A 245 4.05 16.38 -0.78
N ARG A 246 4.51 15.54 0.17
CA ARG A 246 3.71 14.43 0.74
C ARG A 246 2.73 14.88 1.80
N ILE A 247 2.98 15.98 2.50
CA ILE A 247 2.08 16.50 3.54
C ILE A 247 1.69 17.94 3.17
N ILE A 248 0.43 18.14 2.77
CA ILE A 248 -0.09 19.42 2.29
C ILE A 248 -0.72 20.19 3.46
N THR A 249 -0.40 21.48 3.59
CA THR A 249 -1.14 22.39 4.48
C THR A 249 -2.37 22.91 3.74
N GLY A 250 -3.54 22.86 4.36
CA GLY A 250 -4.77 23.42 3.79
C GLY A 250 -6.00 23.11 4.66
N GLY A 251 -7.09 23.86 4.49
CA GLY A 251 -8.34 23.60 5.22
C GLY A 251 -8.22 23.66 6.74
N GLY A 252 -7.33 24.51 7.28
CA GLY A 252 -7.11 24.65 8.72
C GLY A 252 -6.22 23.58 9.36
N GLY A 253 -5.61 22.69 8.56
CA GLY A 253 -4.82 21.58 9.08
C GLY A 253 -3.80 21.01 8.11
N TRP A 254 -3.48 19.74 8.31
CA TRP A 254 -2.61 18.96 7.44
C TRP A 254 -3.35 17.75 6.89
N ARG A 255 -3.05 17.43 5.64
CA ARG A 255 -3.48 16.18 5.02
C ARG A 255 -2.30 15.54 4.31
N LEU A 256 -2.33 14.23 4.18
CA LEU A 256 -1.48 13.58 3.19
C LEU A 256 -1.90 14.01 1.80
N ALA A 257 -0.91 14.25 0.95
CA ALA A 257 -1.14 14.21 -0.47
C ALA A 257 -1.74 12.84 -0.76
N GLY A 258 -2.92 12.83 -1.39
CA GLY A 258 -3.56 11.60 -1.83
C GLY A 258 -2.63 10.74 -2.68
N PRO A 259 -3.06 9.54 -3.13
CA PRO A 259 -2.48 9.04 -4.38
C PRO A 259 -2.47 10.26 -5.29
N ALA A 260 -1.38 10.50 -6.02
CA ALA A 260 -1.45 11.51 -7.05
C ALA A 260 -2.70 11.12 -7.83
N LYS A 261 -3.83 11.80 -7.59
CA LYS A 261 -4.97 11.81 -8.48
C LYS A 261 -4.26 12.39 -9.66
N PRO A 262 -3.85 11.54 -10.63
CA PRO A 262 -2.77 11.85 -11.55
C PRO A 262 -3.12 13.24 -12.01
N ARG A 263 -2.29 14.24 -11.65
CA ARG A 263 -2.64 15.60 -12.01
C ARG A 263 -2.59 15.53 -13.52
N PRO A 264 -3.74 15.56 -14.19
CA PRO A 264 -3.76 14.92 -15.46
C PRO A 264 -3.18 15.93 -16.43
N HIS A 265 -1.97 15.66 -16.90
CA HIS A 265 -1.71 15.99 -18.29
C HIS A 265 -2.65 15.19 -19.21
N ALA A 266 -3.33 14.16 -18.66
CA ALA A 266 -4.39 13.41 -19.33
C ALA A 266 -5.67 13.26 -18.48
N ALA A 267 -6.67 14.15 -18.61
CA ALA A 267 -7.86 14.14 -17.73
C ALA A 267 -8.62 12.83 -17.87
N GLU A 268 -8.91 12.15 -16.76
CA GLU A 268 -9.51 10.81 -16.79
C GLU A 268 -10.74 10.72 -15.88
N TRP A 269 -11.86 10.29 -16.47
CA TRP A 269 -13.10 9.97 -15.74
C TRP A 269 -13.87 8.88 -16.49
N ALA A 270 -14.40 7.91 -15.75
CA ALA A 270 -15.18 6.78 -16.25
C ALA A 270 -14.54 5.95 -17.38
N GLY A 271 -13.21 5.91 -17.46
CA GLY A 271 -12.50 5.23 -18.55
C GLY A 271 -12.32 6.09 -19.81
N VAL A 272 -12.72 7.36 -19.80
CA VAL A 272 -12.31 8.35 -20.80
C VAL A 272 -11.06 9.06 -20.31
N ARG A 273 -9.96 9.00 -21.06
CA ARG A 273 -8.70 9.69 -20.77
C ARG A 273 -8.29 10.63 -21.90
N LEU A 274 -8.24 11.93 -21.65
CA LEU A 274 -7.87 12.96 -22.63
C LEU A 274 -6.44 13.46 -22.42
N VAL A 275 -5.50 13.15 -23.32
CA VAL A 275 -4.13 13.69 -23.33
C VAL A 275 -4.12 15.10 -23.92
N ARG A 276 -3.88 16.13 -23.08
CA ARG A 276 -4.01 17.55 -23.50
C ARG A 276 -2.95 18.00 -24.49
N THR A 277 -1.75 17.44 -24.45
CA THR A 277 -0.64 17.82 -25.34
C THR A 277 -0.87 17.40 -26.78
N THR A 278 -1.49 16.25 -27.00
CA THR A 278 -1.74 15.69 -28.33
C THR A 278 -3.20 15.80 -28.78
N SER A 279 -4.10 16.27 -27.90
CA SER A 279 -5.55 16.25 -28.11
C SER A 279 -6.09 14.84 -28.45
N GLU A 280 -5.46 13.82 -27.91
CA GLU A 280 -5.84 12.42 -28.11
C GLU A 280 -6.66 11.93 -26.92
N THR A 281 -7.77 11.26 -27.22
CA THR A 281 -8.63 10.65 -26.21
C THR A 281 -8.57 9.14 -26.30
N TRP A 282 -8.28 8.51 -25.16
CA TRP A 282 -8.32 7.07 -24.97
C TRP A 282 -9.64 6.71 -24.28
N LEU A 283 -10.27 5.64 -24.72
CA LEU A 283 -11.52 5.13 -24.17
C LEU A 283 -11.30 3.71 -23.68
N ALA A 284 -11.82 3.37 -22.52
CA ALA A 284 -11.77 2.01 -22.00
C ALA A 284 -12.37 1.04 -23.03
N GLY A 285 -11.65 -0.05 -23.29
CA GLY A 285 -12.03 -1.05 -24.30
C GLY A 285 -11.65 -0.71 -25.75
N ARG A 286 -11.05 0.46 -26.04
CA ARG A 286 -10.47 0.76 -27.36
C ARG A 286 -8.95 0.71 -27.35
N ASN A 287 -8.39 0.02 -28.34
CA ASN A 287 -6.94 -0.15 -28.49
C ASN A 287 -6.25 1.03 -29.22
N ALA A 288 -7.01 1.99 -29.76
CA ALA A 288 -6.48 3.11 -30.52
C ALA A 288 -7.03 4.46 -30.00
N PRO A 289 -6.19 5.51 -29.94
CA PRO A 289 -6.62 6.84 -29.52
C PRO A 289 -7.49 7.52 -30.58
N VAL A 290 -8.43 8.33 -30.11
CA VAL A 290 -9.29 9.18 -30.94
C VAL A 290 -8.73 10.60 -30.95
N LYS A 291 -8.34 11.11 -32.12
CA LYS A 291 -7.87 12.50 -32.27
C LYS A 291 -9.03 13.49 -32.25
N LEU A 292 -8.97 14.44 -31.32
CA LEU A 292 -9.93 15.52 -31.16
C LEU A 292 -9.39 16.84 -31.70
N SER A 293 -10.28 17.72 -32.14
CA SER A 293 -9.91 19.12 -32.38
C SER A 293 -9.70 19.86 -31.05
N PRO A 294 -8.99 21.01 -31.02
CA PRO A 294 -8.78 21.77 -29.79
C PRO A 294 -10.08 22.13 -29.05
N GLN A 295 -11.14 22.47 -29.79
CA GLN A 295 -12.46 22.75 -29.21
C GLN A 295 -13.10 21.51 -28.59
N GLN A 296 -12.97 20.35 -29.25
CA GLN A 296 -13.50 19.08 -28.74
C GLN A 296 -12.75 18.62 -27.48
N ALA A 297 -11.42 18.74 -27.47
CA ALA A 297 -10.59 18.40 -26.32
C ALA A 297 -10.92 19.27 -25.11
N GLU A 298 -11.02 20.59 -25.28
CA GLU A 298 -11.34 21.50 -24.17
C GLU A 298 -12.79 21.32 -23.67
N ALA A 299 -13.75 21.07 -24.56
CA ALA A 299 -15.11 20.74 -24.14
C ALA A 299 -15.16 19.41 -23.36
N LEU A 300 -14.43 18.39 -23.82
CA LEU A 300 -14.32 17.11 -23.12
C LEU A 300 -13.66 17.26 -21.75
N GLN A 301 -12.61 18.09 -21.64
CA GLN A 301 -11.95 18.40 -20.37
C GLN A 301 -12.94 18.95 -19.34
N VAL A 302 -13.78 19.91 -19.73
CA VAL A 302 -14.79 20.49 -18.82
C VAL A 302 -15.79 19.43 -18.35
N LEU A 303 -16.17 18.49 -19.22
CA LEU A 303 -17.06 17.40 -18.84
C LEU A 303 -16.38 16.37 -17.93
N ILE A 304 -15.09 16.08 -18.14
CA ILE A 304 -14.28 15.23 -17.24
C ILE A 304 -14.19 15.86 -15.86
N ASP A 305 -13.95 17.17 -15.80
CA ASP A 305 -13.88 17.92 -14.55
C ASP A 305 -15.22 17.99 -13.83
N ALA A 306 -16.34 17.88 -14.57
CA ALA A 306 -17.68 17.81 -14.01
C ALA A 306 -18.05 16.45 -13.41
N GLN A 307 -17.25 15.40 -13.67
CA GLN A 307 -17.38 14.07 -13.06
C GLN A 307 -18.80 13.46 -13.14
N GLY A 308 -19.48 13.62 -14.26
CA GLY A 308 -20.83 13.07 -14.49
C GLY A 308 -21.97 14.04 -14.20
N GLU A 309 -21.69 15.23 -13.64
CA GLU A 309 -22.70 16.27 -13.46
C GLU A 309 -23.04 16.96 -14.79
N PRO A 310 -24.33 17.23 -15.08
CA PRO A 310 -24.75 17.92 -16.29
C PRO A 310 -24.23 19.36 -16.34
N ARG A 311 -23.69 19.75 -17.51
CA ARG A 311 -23.22 21.10 -17.80
C ARG A 311 -24.00 21.73 -18.94
N SER A 312 -24.47 22.95 -18.74
CA SER A 312 -25.11 23.75 -19.77
C SER A 312 -24.09 24.25 -20.80
N GLY A 313 -24.56 24.70 -21.96
CA GLY A 313 -23.68 25.24 -23.02
C GLY A 313 -22.89 26.46 -22.56
N ALA A 314 -23.48 27.31 -21.70
CA ALA A 314 -22.79 28.44 -21.10
C ALA A 314 -21.65 27.97 -20.18
N GLN A 315 -21.94 27.04 -19.27
CA GLN A 315 -20.95 26.50 -18.32
C GLN A 315 -19.76 25.83 -19.04
N ILE A 316 -20.04 25.06 -20.09
CA ILE A 316 -18.99 24.44 -20.90
C ILE A 316 -18.13 25.53 -21.57
N ARG A 317 -18.76 26.50 -22.24
CA ARG A 317 -18.05 27.59 -22.92
C ARG A 317 -17.17 28.39 -21.96
N ASP A 318 -17.68 28.69 -20.77
CA ASP A 318 -16.98 29.49 -19.77
C ASP A 318 -15.80 28.73 -19.16
N GLY A 319 -15.93 27.41 -19.02
CA GLY A 319 -14.84 26.51 -18.60
C GLY A 319 -13.74 26.30 -19.65
N MET A 320 -14.00 26.59 -20.93
CA MET A 320 -13.01 26.46 -22.00
C MET A 320 -12.04 27.66 -22.04
N SER A 321 -10.79 27.38 -22.41
CA SER A 321 -9.80 28.41 -22.68
C SER A 321 -10.19 29.33 -23.84
N ALA A 322 -9.75 30.59 -23.79
CA ALA A 322 -10.10 31.61 -24.79
C ALA A 322 -9.77 31.21 -26.24
N ARG A 323 -8.72 30.42 -26.46
CA ARG A 323 -8.29 29.96 -27.80
C ARG A 323 -9.24 28.92 -28.41
N ALA A 324 -9.88 28.11 -27.57
CA ALA A 324 -10.79 27.04 -28.00
C ALA A 324 -12.26 27.39 -27.78
N ARG A 325 -12.55 28.55 -27.18
CA ARG A 325 -13.90 28.97 -26.80
C ARG A 325 -14.77 29.23 -28.04
N PRO A 326 -15.95 28.58 -28.16
CA PRO A 326 -16.90 28.89 -29.23
C PRO A 326 -17.46 30.30 -29.11
N LYS A 327 -17.88 30.88 -30.25
CA LYS A 327 -18.40 32.26 -30.33
C LYS A 327 -19.54 32.52 -29.34
N ASN A 328 -20.48 31.58 -29.22
CA ASN A 328 -21.62 31.67 -28.31
C ASN A 328 -21.92 30.29 -27.68
N ALA A 329 -22.79 30.26 -26.66
CA ALA A 329 -23.17 29.03 -25.96
C ALA A 329 -23.89 28.03 -26.88
N MET A 330 -24.66 28.50 -27.87
CA MET A 330 -25.35 27.63 -28.83
C MET A 330 -24.37 26.83 -29.69
N ALA A 331 -23.23 27.42 -30.06
CA ALA A 331 -22.20 26.75 -30.83
C ALA A 331 -21.53 25.57 -30.09
N VAL A 332 -21.65 25.50 -28.75
CA VAL A 332 -21.18 24.35 -27.96
C VAL A 332 -21.92 23.07 -28.36
N GLY A 333 -23.21 23.16 -28.70
CA GLY A 333 -23.99 22.01 -29.13
C GLY A 333 -23.38 21.30 -30.34
N SER A 334 -22.89 22.07 -31.32
CA SER A 334 -22.18 21.54 -32.50
C SER A 334 -20.85 20.88 -32.14
N VAL A 335 -20.10 21.44 -31.18
CA VAL A 335 -18.84 20.86 -30.69
C VAL A 335 -19.12 19.52 -30.00
N ILE A 336 -20.11 19.46 -29.11
CA ILE A 336 -20.51 18.24 -28.40
C ILE A 336 -21.06 17.18 -29.36
N SER A 337 -21.86 17.58 -30.35
CA SER A 337 -22.35 16.65 -31.39
C SER A 337 -21.21 15.98 -32.15
N ARG A 338 -20.20 16.76 -32.59
CA ARG A 338 -19.01 16.20 -33.25
C ARG A 338 -18.14 15.37 -32.30
N LEU A 339 -18.05 15.76 -31.02
CA LEU A 339 -17.37 14.98 -29.99
C LEU A 339 -18.04 13.60 -29.86
N ARG A 340 -19.35 13.55 -29.67
CA ARG A 340 -20.17 12.33 -29.61
C ARG A 340 -20.00 11.44 -30.83
N SER A 341 -19.93 12.02 -32.03
CA SER A 341 -19.68 11.27 -33.25
C SER A 341 -18.31 10.57 -33.27
N LYS A 342 -17.31 11.10 -32.55
CA LYS A 342 -15.94 10.54 -32.50
C LYS A 342 -15.76 9.53 -31.37
N ILE A 343 -16.20 9.88 -30.16
CA ILE A 343 -15.97 9.04 -28.97
C ILE A 343 -17.10 8.03 -28.73
N GLY A 344 -18.27 8.24 -29.33
CA GLY A 344 -19.45 7.39 -29.17
C GLY A 344 -20.55 8.08 -28.38
N ARG A 345 -21.81 7.73 -28.67
CA ARG A 345 -22.98 8.32 -28.01
C ARG A 345 -23.15 7.85 -26.57
N ASP A 346 -22.61 6.68 -26.24
CA ASP A 346 -22.70 6.05 -24.93
C ASP A 346 -21.78 6.68 -23.87
N TRP A 347 -20.87 7.55 -24.32
CA TRP A 347 -19.90 8.23 -23.47
C TRP A 347 -20.32 9.63 -23.06
N VAL A 348 -21.18 10.29 -23.85
CA VAL A 348 -21.70 11.63 -23.53
C VAL A 348 -23.21 11.61 -23.68
N ALA A 349 -23.89 11.66 -22.55
CA ALA A 349 -25.33 11.77 -22.47
C ALA A 349 -25.78 13.22 -22.69
N THR A 350 -27.06 13.37 -23.03
CA THR A 350 -27.68 14.66 -23.33
C THR A 350 -29.04 14.72 -22.66
N GLY A 351 -29.37 15.84 -22.05
CA GLY A 351 -30.65 16.05 -21.37
C GLY A 351 -31.02 17.52 -21.27
N ARG A 352 -32.15 17.82 -20.64
CA ARG A 352 -32.65 19.21 -20.47
C ARG A 352 -31.66 20.10 -19.70
N ALA A 353 -30.91 19.52 -18.77
CA ALA A 353 -29.89 20.21 -17.99
C ALA A 353 -28.55 20.43 -18.74
N GLY A 354 -28.39 19.84 -19.93
CA GLY A 354 -27.18 19.95 -20.74
C GLY A 354 -26.53 18.60 -21.04
N TRP A 355 -25.21 18.53 -20.92
CA TRP A 355 -24.40 17.35 -21.28
C TRP A 355 -23.53 16.90 -20.11
N TRP A 356 -23.35 15.59 -20.00
CA TRP A 356 -22.46 14.98 -19.01
C TRP A 356 -21.81 13.73 -19.59
N LEU A 357 -20.69 13.31 -19.00
CA LEU A 357 -20.09 12.03 -19.32
C LEU A 357 -20.84 10.90 -18.61
N THR A 358 -20.93 9.77 -19.27
CA THR A 358 -21.48 8.53 -18.72
C THR A 358 -20.37 7.49 -18.59
N ASP A 359 -20.51 6.58 -17.61
CA ASP A 359 -19.65 5.42 -17.47
C ASP A 359 -20.34 4.20 -18.11
N PRO A 360 -19.98 3.82 -19.35
CA PRO A 360 -20.56 2.65 -20.00
C PRO A 360 -20.02 1.33 -19.40
N THR A 361 -18.95 1.38 -18.61
CA THR A 361 -18.37 0.20 -17.95
C THR A 361 -18.98 -0.09 -16.58
N ALA A 362 -19.55 0.94 -15.95
CA ALA A 362 -20.51 0.75 -14.88
C ALA A 362 -21.74 0.09 -15.50
N ALA A 363 -21.81 -1.24 -15.41
CA ALA A 363 -23.01 -2.00 -15.75
C ALA A 363 -24.22 -1.26 -15.19
N PRO A 364 -25.33 -1.13 -15.94
CA PRO A 364 -26.51 -0.47 -15.40
C PRO A 364 -26.86 -1.19 -14.10
N HIS A 365 -26.66 -0.52 -12.97
CA HIS A 365 -27.43 -0.84 -11.79
C HIS A 365 -28.86 -0.64 -12.28
N ALA A 366 -29.53 -1.76 -12.56
CA ALA A 366 -30.94 -1.81 -12.74
C ALA A 366 -31.52 -1.23 -11.45
N THR A 367 -31.67 0.10 -11.44
CA THR A 367 -32.61 0.77 -10.57
C THR A 367 -33.95 0.39 -11.17
N GLN A 368 -34.35 -0.86 -10.93
CA GLN A 368 -35.74 -1.23 -10.91
C GLN A 368 -36.33 -0.40 -9.78
N LEU A 369 -36.77 0.80 -10.13
CA LEU A 369 -37.89 1.40 -9.44
C LEU A 369 -39.00 0.35 -9.54
N LEU A 370 -39.25 -0.35 -8.44
CA LEU A 370 -40.48 -1.07 -8.21
C LEU A 370 -41.61 -0.06 -8.47
N VAL A 371 -42.22 -0.13 -9.65
CA VAL A 371 -43.58 0.34 -9.83
C VAL A 371 -44.45 -0.77 -9.23
N PRO A 372 -45.25 -0.49 -8.19
CA PRO A 372 -46.18 -1.48 -7.68
C PRO A 372 -47.29 -1.67 -8.74
N GLY A 373 -47.24 -2.79 -9.46
CA GLY A 373 -48.29 -3.25 -10.35
C GLY A 373 -48.05 -2.97 -11.83
N GLY A 374 -47.85 -4.04 -12.61
CA GLY A 374 -47.89 -4.01 -14.07
C GLY A 374 -46.94 -5.03 -14.70
N GLY A 375 -47.48 -6.04 -15.38
CA GLY A 375 -46.78 -7.25 -15.81
C GLY A 375 -45.57 -7.05 -16.72
N TRP A 376 -44.69 -8.06 -16.71
CA TRP A 376 -43.53 -8.19 -17.58
C TRP A 376 -43.96 -8.33 -19.04
N LEU A 377 -43.48 -7.45 -19.91
CA LEU A 377 -43.50 -7.65 -21.36
C LEU A 377 -42.20 -8.32 -21.79
N ASP A 378 -42.35 -9.49 -22.40
CA ASP A 378 -41.31 -10.31 -22.99
C ASP A 378 -40.73 -9.66 -24.26
N PRO A 379 -39.42 -9.39 -24.34
CA PRO A 379 -38.81 -8.73 -25.49
C PRO A 379 -38.58 -9.65 -26.71
N ASP A 380 -38.93 -10.94 -26.67
CA ASP A 380 -38.58 -11.89 -27.74
C ASP A 380 -39.71 -12.25 -28.72
N ARG A 381 -40.82 -11.50 -28.74
CA ARG A 381 -41.89 -11.74 -29.73
C ARG A 381 -41.55 -11.11 -31.10
N ARG A 382 -40.69 -11.78 -31.86
CA ARG A 382 -40.64 -11.66 -33.32
C ARG A 382 -41.96 -12.17 -33.90
N GLN A 383 -42.68 -11.32 -34.61
CA GLN A 383 -43.68 -11.75 -35.58
C GLN A 383 -43.31 -11.19 -36.95
N GLY A 384 -42.88 -12.09 -37.81
CA GLY A 384 -42.98 -11.92 -39.25
C GLY A 384 -44.35 -12.39 -39.74
N GLU A 385 -44.76 -11.72 -40.81
CA GLU A 385 -45.55 -12.20 -41.94
C GLU A 385 -47.08 -12.34 -41.90
N VAL A 386 -47.60 -11.96 -43.09
CA VAL A 386 -48.84 -12.32 -43.79
C VAL A 386 -50.09 -11.48 -43.52
N GLY A 387 -50.49 -10.71 -44.53
CA GLY A 387 -51.75 -9.97 -44.56
C GLY A 387 -52.00 -9.21 -45.87
N GLU A 388 -51.85 -9.90 -46.99
CA GLU A 388 -52.28 -9.49 -48.33
C GLU A 388 -53.74 -9.01 -48.37
N ARG A 389 -54.00 -7.78 -48.83
CA ARG A 389 -55.24 -7.42 -49.56
C ARG A 389 -55.00 -6.29 -50.57
N ARG A 390 -55.36 -6.62 -51.81
CA ARG A 390 -55.55 -5.76 -52.99
C ARG A 390 -56.69 -4.76 -52.79
N GLY A 391 -56.61 -3.62 -53.48
CA GLY A 391 -57.77 -2.74 -53.73
C GLY A 391 -57.39 -1.34 -54.20
N PRO A 392 -57.71 -0.93 -55.45
CA PRO A 392 -57.11 0.21 -56.15
C PRO A 392 -57.99 1.46 -56.04
N ILE A 393 -57.39 2.66 -56.03
CA ILE A 393 -58.06 3.86 -56.56
C ILE A 393 -57.03 4.77 -57.23
N ASP A 394 -57.41 5.16 -58.44
CA ASP A 394 -56.81 6.08 -59.37
C ASP A 394 -56.39 7.44 -58.78
N GLY A 395 -55.45 8.07 -59.48
CA GLY A 395 -55.75 9.39 -60.00
C GLY A 395 -54.79 10.52 -59.65
N VAL A 396 -54.34 11.15 -60.73
CA VAL A 396 -54.07 12.60 -60.87
C VAL A 396 -52.64 13.06 -60.54
N ASN A 397 -51.86 13.20 -61.63
CA ASN A 397 -51.21 14.45 -62.10
C ASN A 397 -50.72 15.41 -61.00
N ARG A 398 -49.51 15.97 -61.01
CA ARG A 398 -48.91 16.75 -62.09
C ARG A 398 -47.54 17.23 -61.62
N ALA A 399 -46.67 17.45 -62.59
CA ALA A 399 -45.38 18.11 -62.46
C ALA A 399 -45.50 19.59 -62.08
N CYS A 400 -44.47 20.12 -61.44
CA CYS A 400 -43.91 21.45 -61.68
C CYS A 400 -42.40 21.38 -61.48
N GLU A 401 -41.68 21.33 -62.59
CA GLU A 401 -40.31 21.84 -62.77
C GLU A 401 -40.23 23.34 -62.49
N ALA A 402 -39.00 23.77 -62.13
CA ALA A 402 -38.37 25.10 -62.32
C ALA A 402 -39.03 26.32 -61.65
N ASP A 403 -38.33 27.25 -61.00
CA ASP A 403 -36.95 27.73 -61.13
C ASP A 403 -36.18 27.79 -59.79
#